data_AF-A0A653TPX6-F1
#
_entry.id   AF-A0A653TPX6-F1
#
_cell.length_a   1.000
_cell.length_b   1.000
_cell.length_c   1.000
_cell.angle_alpha   90.00
_cell.angle_beta   90.00
_cell.angle_gamma   90.00
#
_symmetry.space_group_name_H-M   'P 1'
#
loop_
_entity.id
_entity.type
_entity.pdbx_description
1 polymer ?
#
loop_
_entity_poly.entity_id
_entity_poly.type
_entity_poly.pdbx_seq_one_letter_code
_entity_poly.pdbx_strand_id
1 'polypeptide(L)'
;MEEKKLETAIHNAIFNKDVKGIKKIKDFYKDAIEDIDLSNLKIDYIEDQKVVFEWILENPDYNFNALFDGYFSQFYTNQELYDYFKVYTKKLIFMLEKYNKKDYLIKISEL
;
A
#
# COMPACT_ATOMS: atom_id res chain seq x y z
N MET A 1 -17.19 0.45 -5.55
CA MET A 1 -16.37 1.28 -4.64
C MET A 1 -16.60 2.73 -5.03
N GLU A 2 -16.70 3.67 -4.07
CA GLU A 2 -16.86 5.10 -4.38
C GLU A 2 -15.54 5.70 -4.91
N GLU A 3 -15.60 6.49 -5.99
CA GLU A 3 -14.41 7.07 -6.63
C GLU A 3 -13.57 7.91 -5.66
N LYS A 4 -14.21 8.77 -4.87
CA LYS A 4 -13.51 9.58 -3.86
C LYS A 4 -12.78 8.73 -2.81
N LYS A 5 -13.34 7.56 -2.45
CA LYS A 5 -12.69 6.61 -1.53
C LYS A 5 -11.47 5.96 -2.18
N LEU A 6 -11.57 5.57 -3.45
CA LEU A 6 -10.44 5.05 -4.25
C LEU A 6 -9.33 6.10 -4.37
N GLU A 7 -9.69 7.30 -4.80
CA GLU A 7 -8.78 8.42 -5.00
C GLU A 7 -8.00 8.72 -3.71
N THR A 8 -8.70 8.86 -2.58
CA THR A 8 -8.06 9.13 -1.28
C THR A 8 -7.10 8.02 -0.87
N ALA A 9 -7.52 6.74 -1.00
CA ALA A 9 -6.70 5.59 -0.63
C ALA A 9 -5.45 5.46 -1.53
N ILE A 10 -5.62 5.62 -2.84
CA ILE A 10 -4.51 5.56 -3.81
C ILE A 10 -3.53 6.70 -3.55
N HIS A 11 -4.01 7.93 -3.39
CA HIS A 11 -3.17 9.08 -3.08
C HIS A 11 -2.32 8.82 -1.85
N ASN A 12 -2.94 8.41 -0.73
CA ASN A 12 -2.24 8.12 0.52
C ASN A 12 -1.24 6.97 0.38
N ALA A 13 -1.53 5.97 -0.45
CA ALA A 13 -0.65 4.84 -0.65
C ALA A 13 0.61 5.19 -1.45
N ILE A 14 0.55 6.15 -2.39
CA ILE A 14 1.68 6.49 -3.26
C ILE A 14 2.38 7.81 -2.89
N PHE A 15 1.78 8.65 -2.05
CA PHE A 15 2.36 9.91 -1.64
C PHE A 15 3.76 9.72 -1.03
N ASN A 16 4.76 10.40 -1.60
CA ASN A 16 6.18 10.28 -1.24
C ASN A 16 6.72 8.84 -1.27
N LYS A 17 6.17 7.96 -2.13
CA LYS A 17 6.67 6.59 -2.32
C LYS A 17 7.36 6.42 -3.66
N ASP A 18 8.43 5.64 -3.63
CA ASP A 18 9.10 5.14 -4.83
C ASP A 18 8.30 3.97 -5.42
N VAL A 19 7.19 4.28 -6.10
CA VAL A 19 6.27 3.31 -6.71
C VAL A 19 7.03 2.32 -7.61
N LYS A 20 8.05 2.79 -8.34
CA LYS A 20 8.83 1.94 -9.26
C LYS A 20 9.80 1.04 -8.52
N GLY A 21 10.44 1.53 -7.46
CA GLY A 21 11.41 0.77 -6.67
C GLY A 21 10.80 -0.24 -5.69
N ILE A 22 9.52 -0.10 -5.34
CA ILE A 22 8.85 -1.02 -4.41
C ILE A 22 8.29 -2.22 -5.17
N LYS A 23 8.95 -3.38 -5.04
CA LYS A 23 8.59 -4.65 -5.69
C LYS A 23 8.21 -5.76 -4.71
N LYS A 24 8.62 -5.65 -3.44
CA LYS A 24 8.35 -6.58 -2.34
C LYS A 24 8.16 -5.81 -1.03
N ILE A 25 7.58 -6.47 -0.03
CA ILE A 25 7.26 -5.85 1.27
C ILE A 25 8.48 -5.17 1.89
N LYS A 26 9.66 -5.80 1.84
CA LYS A 26 10.87 -5.22 2.42
C LYS A 26 11.36 -3.92 1.79
N ASP A 27 10.97 -3.64 0.55
CA ASP A 27 11.36 -2.39 -0.12
C ASP A 27 10.68 -1.17 0.53
N PHE A 28 9.57 -1.36 1.25
CA PHE A 28 8.94 -0.30 2.07
C PHE A 28 9.78 0.10 3.29
N TYR A 29 10.75 -0.72 3.66
CA TYR A 29 11.56 -0.60 4.87
C TYR A 29 13.05 -0.49 4.55
N LYS A 30 13.41 -0.29 3.27
CA LYS A 30 14.81 -0.24 2.80
C LYS A 30 15.66 0.85 3.48
N ASP A 31 15.01 1.93 3.93
CA ASP A 31 15.65 3.08 4.58
C ASP A 31 15.47 3.05 6.11
N ALA A 32 14.86 1.99 6.66
CA ALA A 32 14.69 1.85 8.10
C ALA A 32 16.05 1.54 8.74
N ILE A 33 16.38 2.29 9.80
CA ILE A 33 17.61 2.10 10.60
C ILE A 33 17.36 1.43 11.95
N GLU A 34 16.07 1.30 12.32
CA GLU A 34 15.59 0.72 13.56
C GLU A 34 14.38 -0.18 13.28
N ASP A 35 14.16 -1.17 14.15
CA ASP A 35 12.97 -2.01 14.10
C ASP A 35 11.69 -1.18 14.19
N ILE A 36 10.63 -1.65 13.54
CA ILE A 36 9.41 -0.85 13.36
C ILE A 36 8.34 -1.35 14.32
N ASP A 37 7.89 -0.45 15.20
CA ASP A 37 6.82 -0.70 16.15
C ASP A 37 5.44 -0.45 15.53
N LEU A 38 4.60 -1.48 15.58
CA LEU A 38 3.22 -1.51 15.09
C LEU A 38 2.18 -1.37 16.21
N SER A 39 2.60 -1.21 17.47
CA SER A 39 1.70 -1.16 18.64
C SER A 39 0.65 -0.04 18.54
N ASN A 40 1.02 1.07 17.90
CA ASN A 40 0.17 2.25 17.73
C ASN A 40 -0.49 2.32 16.33
N LEU A 41 -0.56 1.21 15.59
CA LEU A 41 -1.28 1.17 14.33
C LEU A 41 -2.75 1.54 14.53
N LYS A 42 -3.27 2.40 13.66
CA LYS A 42 -4.71 2.65 13.53
C LYS A 42 -5.34 1.49 12.75
N ILE A 43 -5.70 0.41 13.43
CA ILE A 43 -6.15 -0.83 12.79
C ILE A 43 -7.36 -0.63 11.90
N ASP A 44 -8.38 0.10 12.36
CA ASP A 44 -9.55 0.43 11.55
C ASP A 44 -9.18 1.08 10.21
N TYR A 45 -8.17 1.98 10.22
CA TYR A 45 -7.68 2.59 8.99
C TYR A 45 -6.97 1.57 8.08
N ILE A 46 -6.16 0.66 8.64
CA ILE A 46 -5.47 -0.36 7.84
C ILE A 46 -6.47 -1.36 7.25
N GLU A 47 -7.50 -1.74 7.99
CA GLU A 47 -8.60 -2.59 7.51
C GLU A 47 -9.40 -1.88 6.40
N ASP A 48 -9.73 -0.60 6.58
CA ASP A 48 -10.40 0.20 5.56
C ASP A 48 -9.56 0.31 4.28
N GLN A 49 -8.26 0.55 4.39
CA GLN A 49 -7.35 0.55 3.24
C GLN A 49 -7.32 -0.84 2.60
N LYS A 50 -7.24 -1.92 3.38
CA LYS A 50 -7.21 -3.29 2.86
C LYS A 50 -8.42 -3.57 1.98
N VAL A 51 -9.62 -3.20 2.41
CA VAL A 51 -10.85 -3.38 1.61
C VAL A 51 -10.76 -2.64 0.26
N VAL A 52 -10.23 -1.41 0.25
CA VAL A 52 -10.07 -0.65 -1.00
C VAL A 52 -9.06 -1.33 -1.93
N PHE A 53 -7.93 -1.77 -1.40
CA PHE A 53 -6.87 -2.37 -2.19
C PHE A 53 -7.20 -3.79 -2.65
N GLU A 54 -7.95 -4.57 -1.87
CA GLU A 54 -8.52 -5.84 -2.34
C GLU A 54 -9.47 -5.63 -3.53
N TRP A 55 -10.36 -4.63 -3.45
CA TRP A 55 -11.21 -4.28 -4.57
C TRP A 55 -10.40 -3.86 -5.82
N ILE A 56 -9.29 -3.12 -5.64
CA ILE A 56 -8.38 -2.78 -6.75
C ILE A 56 -7.82 -4.05 -7.42
N LEU A 57 -7.42 -5.06 -6.63
CA LEU A 57 -6.91 -6.32 -7.16
C LEU A 57 -7.96 -7.15 -7.91
N GLU A 58 -9.23 -7.02 -7.53
CA GLU A 58 -10.36 -7.64 -8.22
C GLU A 58 -10.73 -6.92 -9.53
N ASN A 59 -10.21 -5.70 -9.76
CA ASN A 59 -10.53 -4.84 -10.91
C ASN A 59 -9.25 -4.43 -11.67
N PRO A 60 -8.49 -5.39 -12.26
CA PRO A 60 -7.19 -5.12 -12.89
C PRO A 60 -7.23 -4.14 -14.06
N ASP A 61 -8.37 -4.05 -14.75
CA ASP A 61 -8.54 -3.19 -15.93
C ASP A 61 -9.01 -1.76 -15.58
N TYR A 62 -9.17 -1.45 -14.28
CA TYR A 62 -9.57 -0.11 -13.85
C TYR A 62 -8.49 0.93 -14.18
N ASN A 63 -8.89 2.07 -14.74
CA ASN A 63 -7.97 3.15 -15.11
C ASN A 63 -7.70 4.07 -13.90
N PHE A 64 -6.73 3.70 -13.06
CA PHE A 64 -6.33 4.46 -11.87
C PHE A 64 -5.78 5.84 -12.21
N ASN A 65 -5.19 6.02 -13.39
CA ASN A 65 -4.72 7.33 -13.83
C ASN A 65 -5.87 8.30 -14.12
N ALA A 66 -7.05 7.80 -14.54
CA ALA A 66 -8.23 8.64 -14.78
C ALA A 66 -8.80 9.26 -13.48
N LEU A 67 -8.59 8.64 -12.32
CA LEU A 67 -9.02 9.18 -11.03
C LEU A 67 -8.37 10.51 -10.66
N PHE A 68 -7.24 10.85 -11.29
CA PHE A 68 -6.45 12.04 -10.96
C PHE A 68 -6.25 12.93 -12.17
N ASP A 69 -7.21 12.95 -13.10
CA ASP A 69 -7.14 13.70 -14.37
C ASP A 69 -5.83 13.43 -15.15
N GLY A 70 -5.29 12.20 -15.02
CA GLY A 70 -4.03 11.80 -15.63
C GLY A 70 -2.77 12.36 -14.95
N TYR A 71 -2.85 13.04 -13.80
CA TYR A 71 -1.68 13.56 -13.09
C TYR A 71 -0.60 12.48 -12.86
N PHE A 72 -0.99 11.31 -12.36
CA PHE A 72 -0.05 10.21 -12.16
C PHE A 72 0.48 9.58 -13.45
N SER A 73 -0.21 9.75 -14.58
CA SER A 73 0.25 9.23 -15.88
C SER A 73 1.56 9.86 -16.35
N GLN A 74 1.93 11.02 -15.81
CA GLN A 74 3.22 11.67 -16.05
C GLN A 74 4.40 10.93 -15.39
N PHE A 75 4.13 10.14 -14.35
CA PHE A 75 5.15 9.48 -13.54
C PHE A 75 5.10 7.96 -13.67
N TYR A 76 3.88 7.40 -13.76
CA TYR A 76 3.61 5.97 -13.71
C TYR A 76 2.53 5.57 -14.73
N THR A 77 2.76 4.46 -15.41
CA THR A 77 1.73 3.77 -16.19
C THR A 77 0.68 3.15 -15.26
N ASN A 78 -0.52 2.89 -15.79
CA ASN A 78 -1.56 2.19 -15.03
C ASN A 78 -1.10 0.82 -14.53
N GLN A 79 -0.28 0.12 -15.33
CA GLN A 79 0.30 -1.17 -14.98
C GLN A 79 1.32 -1.05 -13.83
N GLU A 80 2.17 -0.03 -13.84
CA GLU A 80 3.13 0.22 -12.74
C GLU A 80 2.39 0.51 -11.42
N LEU A 81 1.31 1.28 -11.46
CA LEU A 81 0.44 1.50 -10.29
C LEU A 81 -0.18 0.18 -9.81
N TYR A 82 -0.75 -0.60 -10.73
CA TYR A 82 -1.39 -1.87 -10.38
C TYR A 82 -0.40 -2.86 -9.73
N ASP A 83 0.82 -2.96 -10.27
CA ASP A 83 1.85 -3.83 -9.70
C ASP A 83 2.31 -3.34 -8.32
N TYR A 84 2.42 -2.03 -8.11
CA TYR A 84 2.67 -1.46 -6.79
C TYR A 84 1.53 -1.79 -5.80
N PHE A 85 0.28 -1.66 -6.22
CA PHE A 85 -0.90 -1.94 -5.37
C PHE A 85 -0.94 -3.40 -4.90
N LYS A 86 -0.49 -4.36 -5.71
CA LYS A 86 -0.32 -5.76 -5.27
C LYS A 86 0.63 -5.86 -4.08
N VAL A 87 1.76 -5.17 -4.13
CA VAL A 87 2.75 -5.20 -3.03
C VAL A 87 2.22 -4.44 -1.82
N TYR A 88 1.55 -3.31 -2.04
CA TYR A 88 0.93 -2.52 -0.97
C TYR A 88 -0.14 -3.32 -0.22
N THR A 89 -1.01 -4.04 -0.94
CA THR A 89 -2.03 -4.92 -0.35
C THR A 89 -1.39 -6.00 0.53
N LYS A 90 -0.31 -6.63 0.06
CA LYS A 90 0.46 -7.61 0.85
C LYS A 90 1.06 -6.98 2.12
N LYS A 91 1.53 -5.73 2.06
CA LYS A 91 2.01 -5.00 3.24
C LYS A 91 0.89 -4.75 4.26
N LEU A 92 -0.31 -4.36 3.81
CA LEU A 92 -1.46 -4.17 4.71
C LEU A 92 -1.80 -5.46 5.44
N ILE A 93 -1.89 -6.58 4.70
CA ILE A 93 -2.17 -7.91 5.27
C ILE A 93 -1.07 -8.31 6.26
N PHE A 94 0.20 -8.14 5.89
CA PHE A 94 1.34 -8.45 6.76
C PHE A 94 1.29 -7.68 8.09
N MET A 95 0.98 -6.38 8.06
CA MET A 95 0.86 -5.56 9.27
C MET A 95 -0.31 -6.03 10.16
N LEU A 96 -1.46 -6.37 9.56
CA LEU A 96 -2.61 -6.90 10.30
C LEU A 96 -2.31 -8.27 10.91
N GLU A 97 -1.65 -9.17 10.18
CA GLU A 97 -1.26 -10.49 10.71
C GLU A 97 -0.33 -10.38 11.91
N LYS A 98 0.70 -9.51 11.82
CA LYS A 98 1.61 -9.18 12.91
C LYS A 98 0.84 -8.66 14.12
N TYR A 99 -0.04 -7.68 13.92
CA TYR A 99 -0.88 -7.11 14.98
C TYR A 99 -1.79 -8.16 15.63
N ASN A 100 -2.49 -8.98 14.85
CA ASN A 100 -3.39 -10.02 15.33
C ASN A 100 -2.66 -11.10 16.13
N LYS A 101 -1.40 -11.39 15.79
CA LYS A 101 -0.52 -12.30 16.55
C LYS A 101 0.07 -11.64 17.80
N LYS A 102 -0.21 -10.36 18.06
CA LYS A 102 0.42 -9.53 19.09
C LYS A 102 1.94 -9.44 18.92
N ASP A 103 2.43 -9.64 17.70
CA ASP A 103 3.82 -9.48 17.30
C ASP A 103 3.96 -8.09 16.68
N TYR A 104 4.11 -7.08 17.55
CA TYR A 104 4.08 -5.68 17.13
C TYR A 104 5.41 -5.19 16.55
N LEU A 105 6.44 -6.02 16.46
CA LEU A 105 7.75 -5.60 15.99
C LEU A 105 8.05 -6.21 14.62
N ILE A 106 8.35 -5.34 13.65
CA ILE A 106 9.01 -5.76 12.41
C ILE A 106 10.50 -5.58 12.64
N LYS A 107 11.23 -6.69 12.77
CA LYS A 107 12.69 -6.63 12.87
C LYS A 107 13.29 -6.46 11.49
N ILE A 108 14.18 -5.49 11.31
CA ILE A 108 14.84 -5.28 10.01
C ILE A 108 15.64 -6.52 9.59
N SER A 109 16.24 -7.21 10.56
CA SER A 109 16.98 -8.45 10.33
C SER A 109 16.13 -9.62 9.77
N GLU A 110 14.81 -9.53 9.85
CA GLU A 110 13.86 -10.53 9.38
C GLU A 110 13.28 -10.21 7.99
N LEU A 111 13.70 -9.09 7.35
CA LEU A 111 13.22 -8.60 6.05
C LEU A 111 14.15 -8.95 4.87
#